data_AF-A0A1J5Q1Y1-F1
#
_entry.id   AF-A0A1J5Q1Y1-F1
#
_cell.length_a   1.000
_cell.length_b   1.000
_cell.length_c   1.000
_cell.angle_alpha   90.00
_cell.angle_beta   90.00
_cell.angle_gamma   90.00
#
_symmetry.space_group_name_H-M   'P 1'
#
loop_
_entity.id
_entity.type
_entity.pdbx_description
1 polymer ?
#
loop_
_entity_poly.entity_id
_entity_poly.type
_entity_poly.pdbx_seq_one_letter_code
_entity_poly.pdbx_strand_id
1 'polypeptide(L)'
;MMILYHFLHTATHSFKPAYDRIKWVSNEKQFEAWCKGETGYPLVDAGMRELNSTGYMHNRVRMVVASFLSKDLLIDWRWGERYFARKLLDYEMTSNVGGWQWSAGSGTDAAPYFRIFSPDSQLKKFDPQLKYIKKWVPEYADFSRYPKPIIDHAYARERCLKVFKEALTL
;
A
#
# COMPACT_ATOMS: atom_id res chain seq x y z
N MET A 1 5.13 -1.44 21.52
CA MET A 1 4.04 -0.62 22.10
C MET A 1 4.55 0.68 22.71
N MET A 2 5.31 1.52 21.99
CA MET A 2 5.79 2.82 22.54
C MET A 2 5.24 4.03 21.78
N ILE A 3 5.19 3.98 20.45
CA ILE A 3 4.78 5.14 19.64
C ILE A 3 3.33 5.55 19.90
N LEU A 4 2.37 4.63 19.78
CA LEU A 4 0.96 4.99 19.95
C LEU A 4 0.65 5.46 21.39
N TYR A 5 1.35 4.91 22.39
CA TYR A 5 1.25 5.34 23.78
C TYR A 5 1.74 6.78 23.99
N HIS A 6 2.92 7.12 23.47
CA HIS A 6 3.48 8.47 23.61
C HIS A 6 2.85 9.50 22.65
N PHE A 7 2.25 9.04 21.55
CA PHE A 7 1.72 9.87 20.47
C PHE A 7 0.32 9.40 20.07
N LEU A 8 -0.65 9.48 20.98
CA LEU A 8 -2.02 8.97 20.77
C LEU A 8 -2.70 9.48 19.48
N HIS A 9 -2.39 10.72 19.07
CA HIS A 9 -2.91 11.29 17.82
C HIS A 9 -2.55 10.45 16.60
N THR A 10 -1.46 9.67 16.63
CA THR A 10 -1.00 8.84 15.50
C THR A 10 -1.98 7.74 15.10
N ALA A 11 -2.94 7.40 15.98
CA ALA A 11 -4.04 6.50 15.64
C ALA A 11 -4.88 7.02 14.46
N THR A 12 -4.99 8.34 14.30
CA THR A 12 -5.83 8.98 13.29
C THR A 12 -5.12 10.08 12.50
N HIS A 13 -3.94 10.52 12.93
CA HIS A 13 -3.11 11.55 12.32
C HIS A 13 -1.76 11.03 11.89
N SER A 14 -1.14 11.75 10.96
CA SER A 14 0.24 11.51 10.56
C SER A 14 1.19 11.77 11.73
N PHE A 15 2.14 10.88 11.97
CA PHE A 15 3.21 11.06 12.95
C PHE A 15 4.03 12.31 12.65
N LYS A 16 4.27 12.60 11.36
CA LYS A 16 4.81 13.89 10.91
C LYS A 16 3.63 14.80 10.52
N PRO A 17 3.29 15.85 11.28
CA PRO A 17 2.09 16.67 11.02
C PRO A 17 2.01 17.28 9.61
N ALA A 18 3.17 17.59 8.99
CA ALA A 18 3.24 18.07 7.62
C ALA A 18 2.58 17.13 6.58
N TYR A 19 2.58 15.82 6.84
CA TYR A 19 1.98 14.81 5.95
C TYR A 19 0.43 14.85 5.97
N ASP A 20 -0.19 15.42 7.01
CA ASP A 20 -1.66 15.62 7.00
C ASP A 20 -2.10 16.70 6.00
N ARG A 21 -1.16 17.47 5.42
CA ARG A 21 -1.44 18.42 4.35
C ARG A 21 -1.48 17.78 2.96
N ILE A 22 -1.07 16.52 2.82
CA ILE A 22 -1.09 15.80 1.55
C ILE A 22 -2.53 15.77 1.02
N LYS A 23 -2.69 16.22 -0.22
CA LYS A 23 -3.98 16.18 -0.92
C LYS A 23 -4.19 14.81 -1.53
N TRP A 24 -4.74 13.89 -0.73
CA TRP A 24 -5.10 12.54 -1.15
C TRP A 24 -6.17 12.56 -2.24
N VAL A 25 -6.13 11.55 -3.11
CA VAL A 25 -7.13 11.32 -4.14
C VAL A 25 -8.27 10.50 -3.55
N SER A 26 -9.49 11.03 -3.63
CA SER A 26 -10.70 10.26 -3.32
C SER A 26 -11.17 9.52 -4.58
N ASN A 27 -10.72 8.28 -4.76
CA ASN A 27 -11.13 7.44 -5.88
C ASN A 27 -11.57 6.06 -5.39
N GLU A 28 -12.87 5.94 -5.11
CA GLU A 28 -13.48 4.71 -4.58
C GLU A 28 -13.33 3.53 -5.53
N LYS A 29 -13.36 3.74 -6.85
CA LYS A 29 -13.19 2.66 -7.84
C LYS A 29 -11.78 2.05 -7.77
N GLN A 30 -10.75 2.89 -7.68
CA GLN A 30 -9.38 2.41 -7.51
C GLN A 30 -9.17 1.75 -6.14
N PHE A 31 -9.79 2.29 -5.09
CA PHE A 31 -9.77 1.65 -3.77
C PHE A 31 -10.44 0.28 -3.77
N GLU A 32 -11.59 0.14 -4.43
CA GLU A 32 -12.31 -1.13 -4.54
C GLU A 32 -11.50 -2.17 -5.31
N ALA A 33 -10.90 -1.77 -6.45
CA ALA A 33 -9.99 -2.64 -7.21
C ALA A 33 -8.79 -3.10 -6.37
N TRP A 34 -8.22 -2.20 -5.56
CA TRP A 34 -7.17 -2.55 -4.59
C TRP A 34 -7.67 -3.53 -3.53
N CYS A 35 -8.85 -3.29 -2.96
CA CYS A 35 -9.44 -4.19 -1.95
C CYS A 35 -9.65 -5.61 -2.51
N LYS A 36 -10.08 -5.73 -3.76
CA LYS A 36 -10.36 -7.02 -4.43
C LYS A 36 -9.11 -7.72 -4.98
N GLY A 37 -8.01 -7.00 -5.17
CA GLY A 37 -6.83 -7.51 -5.86
C GLY A 37 -7.07 -7.63 -7.37
N GLU A 38 -7.58 -6.55 -7.96
CA GLU A 38 -7.87 -6.38 -9.39
C GLU A 38 -7.15 -5.14 -9.97
N THR A 39 -5.95 -4.84 -9.44
CA THR A 39 -5.19 -3.64 -9.81
C THR A 39 -4.42 -3.78 -11.11
N GLY A 40 -4.24 -5.00 -11.60
CA GLY A 40 -3.36 -5.29 -12.74
C GLY A 40 -1.89 -5.31 -12.35
N TYR A 41 -1.56 -5.32 -11.05
CA TYR A 41 -0.21 -5.49 -10.52
C TYR A 41 -0.11 -6.80 -9.73
N PRO A 42 0.52 -7.85 -10.26
CA PRO A 42 0.38 -9.22 -9.76
C PRO A 42 0.79 -9.39 -8.30
N LEU A 43 1.86 -8.72 -7.86
CA LEU A 43 2.28 -8.80 -6.46
C LEU A 43 1.29 -8.12 -5.50
N VAL A 44 0.65 -7.03 -5.95
CA VAL A 44 -0.38 -6.34 -5.17
C VAL A 44 -1.63 -7.22 -5.11
N ASP A 45 -2.06 -7.71 -6.27
CA ASP A 45 -3.26 -8.52 -6.41
C ASP A 45 -3.16 -9.84 -5.65
N ALA A 46 -2.02 -10.52 -5.73
CA ALA A 46 -1.73 -11.72 -4.95
C ALA A 46 -1.83 -11.46 -3.44
N GLY A 47 -1.26 -10.35 -2.96
CA GLY A 47 -1.34 -9.95 -1.56
C GLY A 47 -2.76 -9.72 -1.09
N MET A 48 -3.52 -8.92 -1.83
CA MET A 48 -4.90 -8.59 -1.46
C MET A 48 -5.81 -9.81 -1.50
N ARG A 49 -5.61 -10.73 -2.46
CA ARG A 49 -6.33 -12.00 -2.54
C ARG A 49 -5.95 -12.97 -1.42
N GLU A 50 -4.68 -13.06 -1.05
CA GLU A 50 -4.22 -13.82 0.12
C GLU A 50 -4.91 -13.32 1.40
N LEU A 51 -4.87 -12.00 1.63
CA LEU A 51 -5.52 -11.36 2.78
C LEU A 51 -7.01 -11.68 2.83
N ASN A 52 -7.71 -11.51 1.71
CA ASN A 52 -9.16 -11.73 1.66
C ASN A 52 -9.55 -13.19 1.88
N SER A 53 -8.69 -14.13 1.47
CA SER A 53 -8.97 -15.57 1.55
C SER A 53 -8.57 -16.18 2.89
N THR A 54 -7.54 -15.64 3.54
CA THR A 54 -6.90 -16.29 4.71
C THR A 54 -6.92 -15.43 5.98
N GLY A 55 -7.10 -14.12 5.85
CA GLY A 55 -6.91 -13.18 6.95
C GLY A 55 -5.45 -12.96 7.35
N TYR A 56 -4.50 -13.45 6.55
CA TYR A 56 -3.07 -13.21 6.72
C TYR A 56 -2.47 -12.60 5.46
N MET A 57 -1.33 -11.94 5.61
CA MET A 57 -0.52 -11.47 4.48
C MET A 57 0.94 -11.41 4.93
N HIS A 58 1.87 -11.89 4.11
CA HIS A 58 3.29 -11.80 4.43
C HIS A 58 3.74 -10.33 4.58
N ASN A 59 4.59 -10.02 5.57
CA ASN A 59 4.95 -8.63 5.90
C ASN A 59 5.55 -7.85 4.72
N ARG A 60 6.41 -8.48 3.90
CA ARG A 60 6.94 -7.84 2.68
C ARG A 60 5.82 -7.41 1.73
N VAL A 61 4.78 -8.23 1.59
CA VAL A 61 3.65 -7.94 0.70
C VAL A 61 2.78 -6.85 1.30
N ARG A 62 2.58 -6.82 2.64
CA ARG A 62 1.92 -5.70 3.34
C ARG A 62 2.56 -4.36 3.00
N MET A 63 3.90 -4.29 3.02
CA MET A 63 4.64 -3.07 2.65
C MET A 63 4.39 -2.66 1.19
N VAL A 64 4.32 -3.63 0.27
CA VAL A 64 4.10 -3.37 -1.16
C VAL A 64 2.68 -2.86 -1.40
N VAL A 65 1.65 -3.54 -0.88
CA VAL A 65 0.25 -3.14 -1.09
C VAL A 65 -0.06 -1.81 -0.41
N ALA A 66 0.55 -1.53 0.75
CA ALA A 66 0.39 -0.25 1.46
C ALA A 66 1.08 0.90 0.74
N SER A 67 2.30 0.68 0.21
CA SER A 67 2.97 1.65 -0.65
C SER A 67 2.17 1.89 -1.93
N PHE A 68 1.62 0.85 -2.55
CA PHE A 68 0.82 0.99 -3.77
C PHE A 68 -0.43 1.84 -3.52
N LEU A 69 -1.16 1.59 -2.43
CA LEU A 69 -2.32 2.40 -2.08
C LEU A 69 -1.95 3.88 -1.83
N SER A 70 -0.94 4.11 -0.99
CA SER A 70 -0.58 5.46 -0.53
C SER A 70 0.24 6.28 -1.52
N LYS A 71 1.02 5.63 -2.40
CA LYS A 71 1.92 6.32 -3.34
C LYS A 71 1.47 6.19 -4.78
N ASP A 72 1.18 4.98 -5.25
CA ASP A 72 0.76 4.79 -6.64
C ASP A 72 -0.67 5.31 -6.85
N LEU A 73 -1.63 4.84 -6.06
CA LEU A 73 -3.02 5.32 -6.13
C LEU A 73 -3.22 6.70 -5.50
N LEU A 74 -2.29 7.12 -4.62
CA LEU A 74 -2.33 8.36 -3.86
C LEU A 74 -3.61 8.47 -3.01
N ILE A 75 -4.08 7.34 -2.48
CA ILE A 75 -5.24 7.25 -1.60
C ILE A 75 -4.78 7.33 -0.15
N ASP A 76 -5.59 7.95 0.70
CA ASP A 76 -5.27 8.11 2.13
C ASP A 76 -5.02 6.74 2.79
N TRP A 77 -3.86 6.60 3.42
CA TRP A 77 -3.41 5.38 4.09
C TRP A 77 -4.41 4.88 5.14
N ARG A 78 -5.21 5.77 5.74
CA ARG A 78 -6.25 5.42 6.71
C ARG A 78 -7.34 4.52 6.13
N TRP A 79 -7.59 4.60 4.82
CA TRP A 79 -8.54 3.72 4.15
C TRP A 79 -8.03 2.29 4.14
N GLY A 80 -6.73 2.12 3.84
CA GLY A 80 -6.06 0.85 3.88
C GLY A 80 -5.89 0.30 5.29
N GLU A 81 -5.55 1.16 6.26
CA GLU A 81 -5.49 0.81 7.69
C GLU A 81 -6.80 0.18 8.15
N ARG A 82 -7.94 0.85 7.88
CA ARG A 82 -9.27 0.37 8.24
C ARG A 82 -9.68 -0.89 7.47
N TYR A 83 -9.19 -1.07 6.25
CA TYR A 83 -9.40 -2.31 5.51
C TYR A 83 -8.65 -3.47 6.17
N PHE A 84 -7.38 -3.26 6.50
CA PHE A 84 -6.52 -4.22 7.19
C PHE A 84 -7.09 -4.59 8.56
N ALA A 85 -7.58 -3.61 9.34
CA ALA A 85 -8.24 -3.83 10.62
C ALA A 85 -9.44 -4.78 10.57
N ARG A 86 -10.14 -4.83 9.43
CA ARG A 86 -11.30 -5.72 9.23
C ARG A 86 -10.94 -7.10 8.69
N LYS A 87 -9.72 -7.28 8.17
CA LYS A 87 -9.33 -8.48 7.43
C LYS A 87 -8.22 -9.28 8.11
N LEU A 88 -7.29 -8.62 8.77
CA LEU A 88 -6.15 -9.28 9.41
C LEU A 88 -6.58 -9.97 10.71
N LEU A 89 -6.36 -11.28 10.78
CA LEU A 89 -6.55 -12.05 12.02
C LEU A 89 -5.48 -11.73 13.06
N ASP A 90 -4.30 -11.28 12.62
CA ASP A 90 -3.21 -10.82 13.47
C ASP A 90 -3.19 -9.30 13.68
N TYR A 91 -4.33 -8.63 13.47
CA TYR A 91 -4.41 -7.19 13.64
C TYR A 91 -4.04 -6.77 15.06
N GLU A 92 -3.04 -5.89 15.13
CA GLU A 92 -2.72 -5.12 16.33
C GLU A 92 -2.52 -3.66 15.90
N MET A 93 -3.25 -2.75 16.52
CA MET A 93 -3.39 -1.36 16.07
C MET A 93 -2.05 -0.65 15.94
N THR A 94 -1.16 -0.76 16.93
CA THR A 94 0.10 -0.01 16.94
C THR A 94 1.01 -0.47 15.80
N SER A 95 1.10 -1.78 15.58
CA SER A 95 1.90 -2.37 14.52
C SER A 95 1.32 -2.06 13.15
N ASN A 96 -0.01 -2.11 13.01
CA ASN A 96 -0.69 -1.80 11.75
C ASN A 96 -0.56 -0.32 11.38
N VAL A 97 -0.93 0.59 12.29
CA VAL A 97 -0.81 2.04 12.09
C VAL A 97 0.65 2.41 11.81
N GLY A 98 1.59 1.89 12.59
CA GLY A 98 3.02 2.12 12.36
C GLY A 98 3.48 1.67 10.98
N GLY A 99 3.05 0.48 10.52
CA GLY A 99 3.37 -0.04 9.18
C GLY A 99 2.77 0.78 8.04
N TRP A 100 1.53 1.25 8.19
CA TRP A 100 0.87 2.13 7.23
C TRP A 100 1.57 3.49 7.14
N GLN A 101 1.88 4.09 8.29
CA GLN A 101 2.60 5.36 8.33
C GLN A 101 4.03 5.24 7.80
N TRP A 102 4.71 4.11 8.04
CA TRP A 102 6.01 3.83 7.45
C TRP A 102 5.93 3.77 5.92
N SER A 103 4.91 3.07 5.40
CA SER A 103 4.68 2.93 3.96
C SER A 103 4.30 4.27 3.31
N ALA A 104 3.53 5.10 4.00
CA ALA A 104 3.11 6.43 3.54
C ALA A 104 4.21 7.51 3.69
N GLY A 105 5.35 7.22 4.34
CA GLY A 105 6.45 8.18 4.55
C GLY A 105 6.37 9.03 5.84
N SER A 106 5.26 8.94 6.57
CA SER A 106 5.00 9.73 7.77
C SER A 106 5.63 9.14 9.05
N GLY A 107 5.92 7.84 9.07
CA GLY A 107 6.42 7.12 10.25
C GLY A 107 7.78 7.60 10.78
N THR A 108 8.09 7.19 12.02
CA THR A 108 9.30 7.54 12.79
C THR A 108 10.59 7.31 12.00
N ASP A 109 10.72 6.12 11.40
CA ASP A 109 11.87 5.70 10.58
C ASP A 109 11.45 5.41 9.14
N ALA A 110 10.43 6.13 8.67
CA ALA A 110 9.95 5.97 7.31
C ALA A 110 11.04 6.35 6.32
N ALA A 111 11.25 5.49 5.31
CA ALA A 111 12.09 5.86 4.19
C ALA A 111 11.56 7.15 3.55
N PRO A 112 12.43 8.00 2.99
CA PRO A 112 12.01 9.27 2.39
C PRO A 112 10.86 9.06 1.40
N TYR A 113 9.93 10.02 1.33
CA TYR A 113 8.71 9.87 0.53
C TYR A 113 8.99 9.49 -0.93
N PHE A 114 10.09 9.99 -1.50
CA PHE A 114 10.53 9.71 -2.86
C PHE A 114 10.96 8.27 -3.12
N ARG A 115 11.11 7.45 -2.08
CA ARG A 115 11.28 6.00 -2.22
C ARG A 115 9.93 5.35 -2.50
N ILE A 116 9.60 5.21 -3.78
CA ILE A 116 8.38 4.55 -4.27
C ILE A 116 8.78 3.15 -4.77
N PHE A 117 8.09 2.11 -4.31
CA PHE A 117 8.37 0.75 -4.75
C PHE A 117 7.84 0.54 -6.17
N SER A 118 8.70 0.09 -7.08
CA SER A 118 8.25 -0.47 -8.36
C SER A 118 7.67 -1.87 -8.11
N PRO A 119 6.37 -2.11 -8.39
CA PRO A 119 5.76 -3.43 -8.18
C PRO A 119 6.50 -4.54 -8.94
N ASP A 120 6.90 -4.30 -10.18
CA ASP A 120 7.67 -5.24 -11.01
C ASP A 120 9.03 -5.58 -10.41
N SER A 121 9.74 -4.56 -9.90
CA SER A 121 11.05 -4.76 -9.27
C SER A 121 10.93 -5.53 -7.96
N GLN A 122 9.87 -5.28 -7.17
CA GLN A 122 9.59 -6.06 -5.96
C GLN A 122 9.24 -7.51 -6.30
N LEU A 123 8.44 -7.74 -7.34
CA LEU A 123 8.09 -9.07 -7.81
C LEU A 123 9.34 -9.87 -8.20
N LYS A 124 10.17 -9.33 -9.09
CA LYS A 124 11.42 -9.97 -9.54
C LYS A 124 12.35 -10.32 -8.38
N LYS A 125 12.39 -9.48 -7.35
CA LYS A 125 13.26 -9.65 -6.19
C LYS A 125 12.74 -10.69 -5.18
N PHE A 126 11.43 -10.69 -4.89
CA PHE A 126 10.86 -11.45 -3.78
C PHE A 126 10.09 -12.70 -4.20
N ASP A 127 9.72 -12.84 -5.47
CA ASP A 127 9.14 -14.06 -6.03
C ASP A 127 9.67 -14.34 -7.46
N PRO A 128 10.99 -14.58 -7.61
CA PRO A 128 11.62 -14.75 -8.93
C PRO A 128 11.08 -15.96 -9.72
N GLN A 129 10.48 -16.94 -9.03
CA GLN A 129 9.91 -18.15 -9.64
C GLN A 129 8.38 -18.05 -9.85
N LEU A 130 7.78 -16.90 -9.50
CA LEU A 130 6.34 -16.63 -9.56
C LEU A 130 5.50 -17.65 -8.76
N LYS A 131 6.06 -18.26 -7.71
CA LYS A 131 5.37 -19.27 -6.90
C LYS A 131 4.21 -18.66 -6.13
N TYR A 132 4.41 -17.48 -5.56
CA TYR A 132 3.38 -16.75 -4.83
C TYR A 132 2.32 -16.22 -5.79
N ILE A 133 2.73 -15.68 -6.94
CA ILE A 133 1.80 -15.20 -7.97
C ILE A 133 0.95 -16.34 -8.53
N LYS A 134 1.54 -17.48 -8.90
CA LYS A 134 0.78 -18.63 -9.42
C LYS A 134 -0.25 -19.16 -8.44
N LYS A 135 0.00 -19.06 -7.13
CA LYS A 135 -0.93 -19.49 -6.09
C LYS A 135 -2.16 -18.58 -5.99
N TRP A 136 -1.95 -17.26 -5.97
CA TRP A 136 -3.00 -16.29 -5.65
C TRP A 136 -3.60 -15.58 -6.88
N VAL A 137 -2.89 -15.60 -8.00
CA VAL A 137 -3.28 -15.01 -9.28
C VAL A 137 -2.99 -16.02 -10.40
N PRO A 138 -3.66 -17.19 -10.40
CA PRO A 138 -3.40 -18.25 -11.38
C PRO A 138 -3.63 -17.81 -12.82
N GLU A 139 -4.53 -16.85 -13.05
CA GLU A 139 -4.83 -16.30 -14.37
C GLU A 139 -3.71 -15.41 -14.93
N TYR A 140 -2.70 -15.02 -14.13
CA TYR A 140 -1.56 -14.22 -14.61
C TYR A 140 -0.74 -14.93 -15.71
N ALA A 141 -0.83 -16.26 -15.80
CA ALA A 141 -0.21 -17.02 -16.90
C ALA A 141 -0.86 -16.74 -18.26
N ASP A 142 -2.09 -16.22 -18.28
CA ASP A 142 -2.83 -15.83 -19.46
C ASP A 142 -3.05 -14.30 -19.46
N PHE A 143 -2.16 -13.59 -20.15
CA PHE A 143 -2.21 -12.14 -20.27
C PHE A 143 -3.50 -11.60 -20.91
N SER A 144 -4.31 -12.43 -21.58
CA SER A 144 -5.61 -12.00 -22.10
C SER A 144 -6.70 -11.94 -21.01
N ARG A 145 -6.52 -12.66 -19.90
CA ARG A 145 -7.48 -12.78 -18.80
C ARG A 145 -7.14 -11.91 -17.61
N TYR A 146 -5.85 -11.60 -17.41
CA TYR A 146 -5.40 -10.76 -16.32
C TYR A 146 -5.67 -9.27 -16.60
N PRO A 147 -6.23 -8.49 -15.64
CA PRO A 147 -6.59 -7.09 -15.88
C PRO A 147 -5.37 -6.24 -16.23
N LYS A 148 -5.58 -5.23 -17.08
CA LYS A 148 -4.60 -4.19 -17.34
C LYS A 148 -4.38 -3.34 -16.08
N PRO A 149 -3.18 -2.78 -15.88
CA PRO A 149 -2.92 -1.86 -14.78
C PRO A 149 -3.96 -0.74 -14.68
N ILE A 150 -4.54 -0.54 -13.49
CA ILE A 150 -5.55 0.50 -13.22
C ILE A 150 -4.95 1.92 -13.19
N ILE A 151 -3.63 2.02 -13.20
CA ILE A 151 -2.86 3.24 -13.30
C ILE A 151 -1.50 2.92 -13.94
N ASP A 152 -0.94 3.85 -14.71
CA ASP A 152 0.45 3.75 -15.17
C ASP A 152 1.43 4.08 -14.02
N HIS A 153 2.45 3.25 -13.82
CA HIS A 153 3.37 3.40 -12.69
C HIS A 153 4.26 4.65 -12.82
N ALA A 154 4.70 5.02 -14.03
CA ALA A 154 5.56 6.18 -14.23
C ALA A 154 4.79 7.47 -13.90
N TYR A 155 3.57 7.59 -14.43
CA TYR A 155 2.64 8.67 -14.10
C TYR A 155 2.33 8.73 -12.60
N ALA A 156 1.99 7.57 -11.99
CA ALA A 156 1.68 7.48 -10.57
C ALA A 156 2.84 7.98 -9.70
N ARG A 157 4.06 7.58 -10.05
CA ARG A 157 5.29 7.98 -9.38
C ARG A 157 5.51 9.49 -9.46
N GLU A 158 5.41 10.08 -10.65
CA GLU A 158 5.57 11.53 -10.84
C GLU A 158 4.53 12.33 -10.05
N ARG A 159 3.27 11.89 -10.10
CA ARG A 159 2.16 12.49 -9.33
C ARG A 159 2.44 12.47 -7.84
N CYS A 160 2.86 11.33 -7.29
CA CYS A 160 3.20 11.18 -5.88
C CYS A 160 4.32 12.16 -5.47
N LEU A 161 5.42 12.19 -6.25
CA LEU A 161 6.54 13.09 -5.96
C LEU A 161 6.14 14.56 -5.96
N LYS A 162 5.33 14.98 -6.94
CA LYS A 162 4.82 16.35 -7.03
C LYS A 162 3.98 16.71 -5.80
N VAL A 163 2.95 15.92 -5.50
CA VAL A 163 2.00 16.20 -4.42
C VAL A 163 2.69 16.19 -3.05
N PHE A 164 3.59 15.23 -2.81
CA PHE A 164 4.34 15.18 -1.55
C PHE A 164 5.30 16.35 -1.42
N LYS A 165 6.01 16.73 -2.50
CA LYS A 165 6.88 17.90 -2.47
C LYS A 165 6.08 19.15 -2.11
N GLU A 166 4.99 19.42 -2.82
CA GLU A 166 4.10 20.57 -2.55
C GLU A 166 3.60 20.61 -1.11
N ALA A 167 3.13 19.48 -0.56
CA ALA A 167 2.61 19.42 0.80
C ALA A 167 3.69 19.62 1.89
N LEU A 168 4.93 19.18 1.63
CA LEU A 168 6.02 19.15 2.61
C LEU A 168 6.93 20.38 2.54
N THR A 169 6.85 21.19 1.48
CA THR A 169 7.59 22.47 1.37
C THR A 169 6.81 23.68 1.88
N LEU A 170 5.53 23.51 2.22
CA LEU A 170 4.71 24.51 2.92
C LEU A 170 5.04 24.56 4.41
#